data_AF-A0A2E2UZZ9-F1
#
_entry.id   AF-A0A2E2UZZ9-F1
#
_cell.length_a   1.000
_cell.length_b   1.000
_cell.length_c   1.000
_cell.angle_alpha   90.00
_cell.angle_beta   90.00
_cell.angle_gamma   90.00
#
_symmetry.space_group_name_H-M   'P 1'
#
loop_
_entity.id
_entity.type
_entity.pdbx_description
1 polymer ?
#
loop_
_entity_poly.entity_id
_entity_poly.type
_entity_poly.pdbx_seq_one_letter_code
_entity_poly.pdbx_strand_id
1 'polypeptide(L)' 'MSDGVEIGKVYTGKVKKIMEYGAFVNILPGKDGLVHISQISHERVNNVRDVMAEGDDVQVKVLDIDGQGRVKLTMKDVE' A
#
# COMPACT_ATOMS: atom_id res chain seq x y z
N MET A 1 -23.30 -7.37 -6.06
CA MET A 1 -22.08 -7.91 -5.43
C MET A 1 -21.10 -6.76 -5.39
N SER A 2 -20.77 -6.30 -4.19
CA SER A 2 -20.07 -5.02 -4.01
C SER A 2 -18.57 -5.24 -4.16
N ASP A 3 -18.03 -5.06 -5.36
CA ASP A 3 -16.59 -5.05 -5.66
C ASP A 3 -15.93 -3.77 -5.11
N GLY A 4 -16.10 -3.53 -3.81
CA GLY A 4 -15.48 -2.46 -3.05
C GLY A 4 -14.33 -3.00 -2.23
N VAL A 5 -13.19 -2.32 -2.29
CA VAL A 5 -12.09 -2.55 -1.34
C VAL A 5 -12.65 -2.45 0.08
N GLU A 6 -12.30 -3.41 0.95
CA GLU A 6 -12.80 -3.48 2.32
C GLU A 6 -11.77 -2.88 3.28
N ILE A 7 -12.18 -1.89 4.08
CA ILE A 7 -11.32 -1.27 5.09
C ILE A 7 -11.01 -2.29 6.19
N GLY A 8 -9.75 -2.39 6.59
CA GLY A 8 -9.24 -3.33 7.59
C GLY A 8 -8.83 -4.68 7.01
N LYS A 9 -9.10 -4.95 5.73
CA LYS A 9 -8.69 -6.20 5.07
C LYS A 9 -7.28 -6.08 4.50
N VAL A 10 -6.55 -7.20 4.56
CA VAL A 10 -5.22 -7.34 3.94
C VAL A 10 -5.39 -7.81 2.50
N TYR A 11 -4.71 -7.14 1.59
CA TYR A 11 -4.63 -7.48 0.17
C TYR A 11 -3.17 -7.69 -0.22
N THR A 12 -2.93 -8.62 -1.13
CA THR A 12 -1.64 -8.74 -1.80
C THR A 12 -1.65 -7.80 -2.99
N GLY A 13 -0.79 -6.80 -3.00
CA GLY A 13 -0.66 -5.84 -4.08
C GLY A 13 0.74 -5.82 -4.66
N LYS A 14 0.84 -5.42 -5.93
CA LYS A 14 2.12 -5.29 -6.62
C LYS A 14 2.58 -3.84 -6.59
N VAL A 15 3.84 -3.61 -6.22
CA VAL A 15 4.44 -2.28 -6.23
C VAL A 15 4.56 -1.81 -7.68
N LYS A 16 3.80 -0.78 -8.06
CA LYS A 16 3.87 -0.19 -9.40
C LYS A 16 5.00 0.82 -9.52
N LYS A 17 5.20 1.61 -8.47
CA LYS A 17 6.17 2.70 -8.50
C LYS A 17 6.60 3.07 -7.08
N ILE A 18 7.89 3.32 -6.92
CA ILE A 18 8.44 3.79 -5.65
C ILE A 18 8.76 5.28 -5.74
N MET A 19 8.39 6.01 -4.71
CA MET A 19 8.66 7.43 -4.50
C MET A 19 9.52 7.60 -3.24
N GLU A 20 10.13 8.76 -3.05
CA GLU A 20 10.96 9.02 -1.85
C GLU A 20 10.13 9.02 -0.56
N TYR A 21 8.86 9.43 -0.64
CA TYR A 21 7.94 9.51 0.51
C TYR A 21 6.99 8.31 0.64
N GLY A 22 7.05 7.32 -0.24
CA GLY A 22 6.13 6.18 -0.23
C GLY A 22 6.18 5.30 -1.48
N ALA A 23 5.25 4.36 -1.59
CA ALA A 23 5.11 3.47 -2.75
C ALA A 23 3.66 3.39 -3.21
N PHE A 24 3.48 3.36 -4.53
CA PHE A 24 2.20 3.04 -5.16
C PHE A 24 2.09 1.53 -5.31
N VAL A 25 1.06 0.96 -4.71
CA VAL A 25 0.77 -0.47 -4.71
C VAL A 25 -0.60 -0.68 -5.33
N ASN A 26 -0.66 -1.50 -6.37
CA ASN A 26 -1.92 -1.89 -6.99
C ASN A 26 -2.44 -3.15 -6.31
N ILE A 27 -3.58 -3.04 -5.62
CA ILE A 27 -4.19 -4.15 -4.86
C ILE A 27 -5.28 -4.87 -5.66
N LEU A 28 -5.99 -4.14 -6.53
CA LEU A 28 -7.06 -4.66 -7.39
C LEU A 28 -7.08 -3.91 -8.72
N PRO A 29 -7.65 -4.49 -9.79
CA PRO A 29 -7.82 -3.82 -11.07
C PRO A 29 -8.61 -2.51 -10.91
N GLY A 30 -7.97 -1.37 -11.21
CA GLY A 30 -8.58 -0.04 -11.07
C GLY A 30 -8.61 0.53 -9.64
N LYS A 31 -7.95 -0.13 -8.68
CA LYS A 31 -7.77 0.38 -7.31
C LYS A 31 -6.30 0.43 -6.96
N ASP A 32 -5.77 1.64 -7.02
CA ASP A 32 -4.42 1.95 -6.59
C ASP A 32 -4.44 2.48 -5.16
N GLY A 33 -3.51 1.98 -4.36
CA GLY A 33 -3.27 2.49 -3.03
C GLY A 33 -1.88 3.07 -2.90
N LEU A 34 -1.74 3.99 -1.95
CA LEU A 34 -0.47 4.59 -1.59
C LEU A 34 -0.09 4.18 -0.18
N VAL A 35 1.10 3.61 -0.06
CA VAL A 35 1.74 3.34 1.23
C VAL A 35 2.72 4.48 1.49
N HIS A 36 2.46 5.25 2.55
CA HIS A 36 3.38 6.30 2.97
C HIS A 36 4.63 5.67 3.61
N ILE A 37 5.82 6.28 3.49
CA ILE A 37 7.06 5.75 4.08
C ILE A 37 6.94 5.50 5.59
N SER A 38 6.18 6.35 6.29
CA SER A 38 5.87 6.18 7.72
C SER A 38 4.90 5.03 8.02
N GLN A 39 4.31 4.40 7.02
CA GLN A 39 3.41 3.24 7.11
C GLN A 39 4.05 1.96 6.55
N ILE A 40 5.31 2.01 6.14
CA ILE A 40 6.06 0.85 5.64
C ILE A 40 6.62 0.02 6.80
N SER A 41 7.36 0.63 7.71
CA SER A 41 7.97 -0.05 8.86
C SER A 41 8.02 0.86 10.09
N HIS A 42 7.97 0.26 11.27
CA HIS A 42 8.10 0.95 12.55
C HIS A 42 9.49 1.58 12.73
N GLU A 43 10.47 1.07 11.99
CA GLU A 43 11.83 1.58 11.98
C GLU A 43 12.00 2.79 11.05
N ARG A 44 13.10 3.53 11.23
CA ARG A 44 13.41 4.70 10.41
C ARG A 44 13.84 4.26 9.02
N VAL A 45 12.87 4.16 8.11
CA VAL A 45 13.12 3.92 6.69
C VAL A 45 13.66 5.20 6.06
N ASN A 46 14.91 5.18 5.59
CA ASN A 46 15.49 6.31 4.85
C ASN A 46 15.10 6.27 3.37
N ASN A 47 15.08 5.07 2.76
CA ASN A 47 14.58 4.88 1.41
C ASN A 47 13.57 3.74 1.37
N VAL A 48 12.43 3.99 0.71
CA VAL A 48 11.43 2.97 0.42
C VAL A 48 12.02 1.80 -0.38
N ARG A 49 12.97 2.10 -1.27
CA ARG A 49 13.68 1.12 -2.12
C ARG A 49 14.47 0.08 -1.34
N ASP A 50 14.87 0.37 -0.10
CA ASP A 50 15.60 -0.58 0.73
C ASP A 50 14.66 -1.65 1.33
N VAL A 51 13.35 -1.37 1.36
CA VAL A 51 12.34 -2.25 1.96
C VAL A 51 11.50 -2.98 0.91
N MET A 52 11.30 -2.38 -0.26
CA MET A 52 10.55 -2.97 -1.37
C MET A 52 11.10 -2.52 -2.71
N ALA A 53 10.86 -3.31 -3.75
CA ALA A 53 11.25 -2.99 -5.13
C ALA A 53 10.03 -2.78 -6.03
N GLU A 54 10.21 -2.06 -7.14
CA GLU A 54 9.18 -1.97 -8.18
C GLU A 54 8.94 -3.36 -8.79
N GLY A 55 7.68 -3.76 -8.88
CA GLY A 55 7.27 -5.10 -9.31
C GLY A 55 7.18 -6.13 -8.19
N ASP A 56 7.56 -5.78 -6.96
CA ASP A 56 7.50 -6.70 -5.83
C ASP A 56 6.06 -6.92 -5.35
N ASP A 57 5.76 -8.12 -4.86
CA ASP A 57 4.45 -8.50 -4.36
C ASP A 57 4.43 -8.37 -2.83
N VAL A 58 3.65 -7.42 -2.33
CA VAL A 58 3.65 -7.00 -0.93
C VAL A 58 2.25 -7.09 -0.34
N GLN A 59 2.16 -7.47 0.92
CA GLN A 59 0.88 -7.48 1.63
C GLN A 59 0.65 -6.13 2.29
N VAL A 60 -0.55 -5.60 2.10
CA VAL A 60 -0.94 -4.27 2.54
C VAL A 60 -2.35 -4.31 3.11
N LYS A 61 -2.55 -3.65 4.24
CA LYS A 61 -3.86 -3.49 4.87
C LYS A 61 -4.48 -2.18 4.47
N VAL A 62 -5.77 -2.21 4.16
CA VAL A 62 -6.53 -1.00 3.85
C VAL A 62 -6.86 -0.28 5.14
N LEU A 63 -6.38 0.95 5.29
CA LEU A 63 -6.71 1.80 6.43
C LEU A 63 -7.95 2.65 6.17
N ASP A 64 -8.08 3.15 4.95
CA ASP A 64 -9.08 4.17 4.62
C ASP A 64 -9.24 4.25 3.10
N ILE A 65 -10.41 4.64 2.63
CA ILE A 65 -10.71 4.82 1.21
C ILE A 65 -11.32 6.21 1.04
N ASP A 66 -10.63 7.06 0.28
CA ASP A 66 -11.14 8.39 -0.02
C ASP A 66 -12.20 8.34 -1.13
N GLY A 67 -13.09 9.34 -1.14
CA GLY A 67 -14.16 9.48 -2.14
C GLY A 67 -13.65 9.63 -3.58
N GLN A 68 -12.36 9.93 -3.77
CA GLN A 68 -11.69 9.94 -5.06
C GLN A 68 -11.19 8.56 -5.53
N GLY A 69 -11.43 7.50 -4.76
CA GLY A 69 -11.01 6.13 -5.07
C GLY A 69 -9.56 5.82 -4.68
N ARG A 70 -8.89 6.70 -3.95
CA ARG A 70 -7.54 6.48 -3.40
C ARG A 70 -7.63 5.65 -2.13
N VAL A 71 -6.88 4.56 -2.08
CA VAL A 71 -6.84 3.67 -0.92
C VAL A 71 -5.59 3.99 -0.10
N LYS A 72 -5.77 4.33 1.18
CA LYS A 72 -4.64 4.42 2.12
C LYS A 72 -4.28 3.02 2.57
N LEU A 73 -3.01 2.68 2.38
CA LEU A 73 -2.48 1.36 2.70
C LEU A 73 -1.42 1.47 3.79
N THR A 74 -1.33 0.44 4.60
CA THR A 74 -0.24 0.25 5.57
C THR A 74 0.35 -1.15 5.45
N MET A 75 1.65 -1.24 5.65
CA MET A 75 2.38 -2.52 5.76
C MET A 75 2.73 -2.86 7.20
N LYS A 76 2.73 -1.87 8.10
CA LYS A 76 3.01 -2.05 9.53
C LYS A 76 2.04 -2.99 10.23
N ASP A 77 0.78 -2.95 9.82
CA ASP A 77 -0.35 -3.57 10.54
C ASP A 77 -0.72 -4.94 9.94
N VAL A 78 0.25 -5.58 9.27
CA VAL A 78 0.11 -6.88 8.58
C VAL A 78 0.81 -8.01 9.35
N GLU A 79 1.20 -7.75 10.60
CA GLU A 79 1.82 -8.75 11.50
C GLU A 79 0.80 -9.68 12.17
#